data_AF-A0A350XCN9-F1
#
_entry.id   AF-A0A350XCN9-F1
#
_cell.length_a   1.000
_cell.length_b   1.000
_cell.length_c   1.000
_cell.angle_alpha   90.00
_cell.angle_beta   90.00
_cell.angle_gamma   90.00
#
_symmetry.space_group_name_H-M   'P 1'
#
loop_
_entity.id
_entity.type
_entity.pdbx_description
1 polymer ?
#
loop_
_entity_poly.entity_id
_entity_poly.type
_entity_poly.pdbx_seq_one_letter_code
_entity_poly.pdbx_strand_id
1 'polypeptide(L)' 'MKSIANLIACLILAVWALAIALFSVQNATPVSLKLLGFESIQMPVGVVLAFSGGIGVMLGAIALPVFSRSHRQLEDIE' A
#
# COMPACT_ATOMS: atom_id res chain seq x y z
N MET A 1 -10.15 -21.18 -7.33
CA MET A 1 -10.29 -19.71 -7.40
C MET A 1 -9.29 -18.96 -6.50
N LYS A 2 -9.09 -19.35 -5.23
CA LYS A 2 -8.11 -18.71 -4.32
C LYS A 2 -6.68 -18.63 -4.88
N SER A 3 -6.16 -19.69 -5.51
CA SER A 3 -4.80 -19.67 -6.08
C SER A 3 -4.65 -18.67 -7.22
N ILE A 4 -5.67 -18.49 -8.07
CA ILE A 4 -5.67 -17.49 -9.15
C ILE A 4 -5.71 -16.08 -8.56
N ALA A 5 -6.55 -15.85 -7.54
CA ALA A 5 -6.62 -14.56 -6.85
C ALA A 5 -5.27 -14.19 -6.20
N ASN A 6 -4.60 -15.15 -5.56
CA ASN A 6 -3.26 -14.95 -5.00
C ASN A 6 -2.23 -14.65 -6.09
N LEU A 7 -2.29 -15.36 -7.23
CA LEU A 7 -1.40 -15.12 -8.36
C LEU A 7 -1.54 -13.70 -8.90
N ILE A 8 -2.78 -13.24 -9.09
CA ILE A 8 -3.09 -11.88 -9.54
C ILE A 8 -2.59 -10.85 -8.52
N ALA A 9 -2.83 -11.07 -7.22
CA ALA A 9 -2.35 -10.17 -6.18
C ALA A 9 -0.81 -10.04 -6.18
N CYS A 10 -0.10 -11.17 -6.29
CA CYS A 10 1.37 -11.16 -6.39
C CYS A 10 1.85 -10.42 -7.64
N LEU A 11 1.18 -10.62 -8.79
CA LEU A 11 1.54 -9.94 -10.03
C LEU A 11 1.34 -8.42 -9.91
N ILE A 12 0.23 -7.98 -9.31
CA ILE A 12 -0.04 -6.56 -9.05
C ILE A 12 1.05 -5.98 -8.15
N LEU A 13 1.39 -6.64 -7.05
CA LEU A 13 2.45 -6.17 -6.13
C LEU A 13 3.82 -6.12 -6.81
N ALA A 14 4.15 -7.09 -7.65
CA ALA A 14 5.41 -7.12 -8.39
C ALA A 14 5.50 -5.97 -9.40
N VAL A 15 4.46 -5.77 -10.21
CA VAL A 15 4.38 -4.66 -11.17
C VAL A 15 4.46 -3.31 -10.46
N TRP A 16 3.78 -3.17 -9.33
CA TRP A 16 3.80 -1.93 -8.56
C TRP A 16 5.17 -1.65 -7.92
N ALA A 17 5.83 -2.67 -7.36
CA ALA A 17 7.19 -2.53 -6.84
C ALA A 17 8.18 -2.13 -7.95
N LEU A 18 8.06 -2.73 -9.14
CA LEU A 18 8.83 -2.35 -10.33
C LEU A 18 8.57 -0.89 -10.74
N ALA A 19 7.31 -0.47 -10.76
CA ALA A 19 6.94 0.91 -11.07
C ALA A 19 7.57 1.89 -10.08
N ILE A 20 7.51 1.60 -8.77
CA ILE A 20 8.14 2.43 -7.72
C ILE A 20 9.66 2.47 -7.92
N ALA A 21 10.30 1.33 -8.19
CA ALA A 21 11.75 1.27 -8.39
C ALA A 21 12.19 2.08 -9.63
N LEU A 22 11.54 1.86 -10.78
CA LEU A 22 11.86 2.58 -12.02
C LEU A 22 11.60 4.08 -11.87
N PHE A 23 10.45 4.46 -11.30
CA PHE A 23 10.11 5.85 -11.07
C PHE A 23 11.08 6.51 -10.09
N SER A 24 11.50 5.82 -9.03
CA SER A 24 12.47 6.30 -8.06
C SER A 24 13.86 6.51 -8.66
N VAL A 25 14.32 5.60 -9.52
CA VAL A 25 15.65 5.71 -10.17
C VAL A 25 15.66 6.86 -11.16
N GLN A 26 14.57 7.03 -11.92
CA GLN A 26 14.46 8.10 -12.92
C GLN A 26 14.16 9.47 -12.32
N ASN A 27 13.48 9.51 -11.16
CA ASN A 27 13.10 10.74 -10.47
C ASN A 27 13.81 10.81 -9.11
N ALA A 28 15.15 10.83 -9.12
CA ALA A 28 15.97 11.02 -7.92
C ALA A 28 15.91 12.46 -7.35
N THR A 29 14.79 13.16 -7.58
CA THR A 29 14.55 14.48 -7.05
C THR A 29 14.09 14.36 -5.59
N PRO A 30 14.69 15.14 -4.68
CA PRO A 30 14.17 15.25 -3.33
C PRO A 30 12.79 15.92 -3.36
N VAL A 31 11.84 15.32 -2.65
CA VAL A 31 10.50 15.86 -2.44
C VAL A 31 10.29 16.14 -0.97
N SER A 32 9.48 17.16 -0.68
CA SER A 32 9.10 17.50 0.68
C SER A 32 7.60 17.30 0.87
N LEU A 33 7.23 16.57 1.92
CA LEU A 33 5.84 16.38 2.32
C LEU A 33 5.40 17.58 3.15
N LYS A 34 4.40 18.33 2.66
CA LYS A 34 3.75 19.39 3.43
C LYS A 34 2.47 18.85 4.08
N LEU A 35 2.47 18.79 5.41
CA LEU A 35 1.34 18.33 6.22
C LEU A 35 0.86 19.46 7.13
N LEU A 36 -0.37 19.93 6.92
CA LEU A 36 -1.02 20.96 7.76
C LEU A 36 -0.17 22.22 8.01
N GLY A 37 0.67 22.62 7.03
CA GLY A 37 1.57 23.77 7.13
C GLY A 37 3.00 23.44 7.60
N PHE A 38 3.26 22.22 8.07
CA PHE A 38 4.60 21.73 8.38
C PHE A 38 5.26 21.11 7.15
N GLU A 39 6.54 21.37 6.97
CA GLU A 39 7.34 20.81 5.88
C GLU A 39 8.26 19.71 6.43
N SER A 40 8.17 18.52 5.85
CA SER A 40 9.02 17.38 6.14
C SER A 40 10.47 17.65 5.72
N ILE A 41 11.39 16.83 6.21
CA ILE A 41 12.72 16.74 5.60
C ILE A 41 12.58 16.28 4.15
N GLN A 42 13.49 16.74 3.30
CA GLN A 42 13.58 16.32 1.91
C GLN A 42 13.90 14.82 1.84
N MET A 43 12.98 14.06 1.26
CA MET A 43 13.12 12.62 1.06
C MET A 43 13.06 12.30 -0.43
N PRO A 44 13.79 11.29 -0.92
CA PRO A 44 13.65 10.82 -2.29
C PRO A 44 12.22 10.34 -2.55
N VAL A 45 11.66 10.64 -3.74
CA VAL A 45 10.29 10.26 -4.09
C VAL A 45 10.04 8.75 -3.96
N GLY A 46 11.04 7.92 -4.23
CA GLY A 46 10.94 6.48 -4.06
C GLY A 46 10.69 6.05 -2.63
N VAL A 47 11.30 6.73 -1.65
CA VAL A 47 11.08 6.44 -0.23
C VAL A 47 9.64 6.74 0.13
N VAL A 48 9.12 7.88 -0.30
CA VAL A 48 7.72 8.28 -0.06
C VAL A 48 6.74 7.28 -0.68
N LEU A 49 6.98 6.89 -1.94
CA LEU A 49 6.13 5.93 -2.66
C LEU A 49 6.19 4.53 -2.04
N ALA A 50 7.37 4.06 -1.64
CA ALA A 50 7.53 2.78 -0.97
C ALA A 50 6.83 2.76 0.38
N PHE A 51 6.94 3.83 1.17
CA PHE A 51 6.25 3.95 2.45
C PHE A 51 4.73 3.98 2.27
N SER A 52 4.22 4.82 1.37
CA SER A 52 2.80 4.93 1.08
C SER A 52 2.24 3.58 0.62
N GLY A 53 2.92 2.93 -0.32
CA GLY A 53 2.47 1.65 -0.85
C GLY A 53 2.53 0.52 0.17
N GLY A 54 3.62 0.43 0.94
CA GLY A 54 3.80 -0.55 2.00
C GLY A 54 2.77 -0.41 3.13
N ILE A 55 2.51 0.82 3.59
CA ILE A 55 1.47 1.09 4.59
C ILE A 55 0.10 0.70 4.04
N GLY A 56 -0.21 1.06 2.79
CA GLY A 56 -1.48 0.71 2.17
C GLY A 56 -1.73 -0.80 2.11
N VAL A 57 -0.70 -1.58 1.72
CA VAL A 57 -0.79 -3.05 1.70
C VAL A 57 -0.93 -3.61 3.11
N MET A 58 -0.15 -3.11 4.07
CA MET A 58 -0.19 -3.58 5.44
C MET A 58 -1.56 -3.32 6.08
N LEU A 59 -2.10 -2.11 5.92
CA LEU A 59 -3.44 -1.76 6.40
C LEU A 59 -4.51 -2.60 5.69
N GLY A 60 -4.43 -2.79 4.38
CA GLY A 60 -5.36 -3.65 3.64
C GLY A 60 -5.35 -5.10 4.13
N ALA A 61 -4.15 -5.66 4.35
CA ALA A 61 -3.99 -7.02 4.86
C ALA A 61 -4.55 -7.22 6.27
N ILE A 62 -4.51 -6.18 7.12
CA ILE A 62 -5.09 -6.21 8.47
C ILE A 62 -6.60 -5.92 8.43
N ALA A 63 -7.05 -4.97 7.61
CA ALA A 63 -8.45 -4.54 7.56
C ALA A 63 -9.37 -5.63 7.00
N LEU A 64 -8.98 -6.29 5.90
CA LEU A 64 -9.79 -7.32 5.25
C LEU A 64 -10.26 -8.45 6.20
N PRO A 65 -9.39 -9.10 7.00
CA PRO A 65 -9.83 -10.12 7.94
C PRO A 65 -10.66 -9.56 9.10
N VAL A 66 -10.39 -8.33 9.56
CA VAL A 66 -11.16 -7.69 10.64
C VAL A 66 -12.60 -7.40 10.18
N PHE A 67 -12.78 -6.81 9.01
CA PHE A 67 -14.11 -6.55 8.45
C PHE A 67 -14.85 -7.84 8.04
N SER A 68 -14.14 -8.83 7.50
CA SER A 68 -14.75 -10.12 7.14
C SER A 68 -15.25 -10.91 8.35
N ARG A 69 -14.61 -10.79 9.52
CA ARG A 69 -15.08 -11.40 10.77
C ARG A 69 -16.31 -10.68 11.32
N SER A 70 -16.31 -9.34 11.27
CA SER A 70 -17.43 -8.52 11.73
C SER A 70 -18.74 -8.85 11.00
N HIS A 71 -18.70 -9.00 9.67
CA HIS A 71 -19.89 -9.35 8.88
C HIS A 71 -20.47 -10.71 9.27
N ARG A 72 -19.62 -11.71 9.58
CA ARG A 72 -20.08 -13.06 9.93
C ARG A 72 -20.75 -13.11 11.30
N GLN A 73 -20.30 -12.30 12.26
CA GLN A 73 -20.86 -12.25 13.60
C GLN A 73 -22.27 -11.64 13.63
N LEU A 74 -22.63 -10.76 12.67
CA LEU A 74 -23.96 -10.15 12.61
C LEU A 74 -25.01 -11.12 12.06
N GLU A 75 -24.65 -12.03 11.14
CA GLU A 75 -25.54 -13.09 10.64
C GLU A 75 -25.86 -14.15 11.72
N ASP A 76 -24.95 -14.38 12.67
CA ASP A 76 -25.16 -15.37 13.74
C ASP A 76 -26.10 -14.85 14.87
N ILE A 77 -26.46 -13.56 14.87
CA ILE A 77 -27.29 -12.91 15.91
C ILE A 77 -28.75 -12.73 15.44
N GLU A 78 -29.04 -12.88 14.14
CA GLU A 78 -30.38 -12.79 13.54
C GLU A 78 -31.06 -14.16 13.43
#